data_AF-A0A661ZEB1-F1
#
_entry.id   AF-A0A661ZEB1-F1
#
_cell.length_a   1.000
_cell.length_b   1.000
_cell.length_c   1.000
_cell.angle_alpha   90.00
_cell.angle_beta   90.00
_cell.angle_gamma   90.00
#
_symmetry.space_group_name_H-M   'P 1'
#
loop_
_entity.id
_entity.type
_entity.pdbx_description
1 polymer ?
#
loop_
_entity_poly.entity_id
_entity_poly.type
_entity_poly.pdbx_seq_one_letter_code
_entity_poly.pdbx_strand_id
1 'polypeptide(L)'
;ILEDMVEITLQEKPPAPPKMPRQTTIIEIVENEIEVKEDIVIDVEADQETEIEEYIAEPIMNFEEEEVAEEEFIFMVVESMPCFPGGDVARIKYLNKNIKYPTMARESGIQGRVFVTFVIEKDGSISNVKILRGIGGGCDEEAIRVIQNMPQWIPGKQRNIPVRVQFNMPIRFVLQ
;
A
#
# COMPACT_ATOMS: atom_id res chain seq x y z
N ILE A 1 -15.02 9.64 -65.25
CA ILE A 1 -13.82 10.22 -64.59
C ILE A 1 -14.32 10.76 -63.26
N LEU A 2 -13.85 10.16 -62.16
CA LEU A 2 -13.76 10.72 -60.79
C LEU A 2 -15.12 11.08 -60.13
N GLU A 3 -15.52 10.60 -58.96
CA GLU A 3 -14.80 9.98 -57.85
C GLU A 3 -15.84 9.23 -57.01
N ASP A 4 -15.49 8.00 -56.58
CA ASP A 4 -16.06 7.37 -55.40
C ASP A 4 -15.81 8.28 -54.19
N MET A 5 -16.80 9.10 -53.83
CA MET A 5 -16.82 9.75 -52.52
C MET A 5 -17.15 8.69 -51.47
N VAL A 6 -16.10 8.08 -50.91
CA VAL A 6 -16.21 7.35 -49.65
C VAL A 6 -16.60 8.34 -48.55
N GLU A 7 -17.70 8.04 -47.86
CA GLU A 7 -18.08 8.75 -46.63
C GLU A 7 -16.97 8.56 -45.59
N ILE A 8 -16.34 9.66 -45.21
CA ILE A 8 -15.31 9.69 -44.19
C ILE A 8 -16.03 9.46 -42.86
N THR A 9 -15.97 8.25 -42.32
CA THR A 9 -16.50 7.96 -40.98
C THR A 9 -15.71 8.79 -39.97
N LEU A 10 -16.32 9.86 -39.45
CA LEU A 10 -15.84 10.59 -38.29
C LEU A 10 -15.83 9.61 -37.11
N GLN A 11 -14.66 9.05 -36.83
CA GLN A 11 -14.48 8.21 -35.66
C GLN A 11 -14.53 9.12 -34.43
N GLU A 12 -15.65 9.13 -33.73
CA GLU A 12 -15.75 9.79 -32.43
C GLU A 12 -14.69 9.16 -31.51
N LYS A 13 -13.71 9.98 -31.10
CA LYS A 13 -12.74 9.55 -30.10
C LYS A 13 -13.52 9.15 -28.85
N PRO A 14 -13.21 8.00 -28.22
CA PRO A 14 -13.82 7.63 -26.95
C PRO A 14 -13.78 8.83 -26.00
N PRO A 15 -14.87 9.12 -25.27
CA PRO A 15 -14.88 10.23 -24.33
C PRO A 15 -13.65 10.10 -23.44
N ALA A 16 -12.92 11.22 -23.28
CA ALA A 16 -11.74 11.24 -22.44
C ALA A 16 -12.08 10.59 -21.09
N PRO A 17 -11.25 9.65 -20.58
CA PRO A 17 -11.54 9.01 -19.31
C PRO A 17 -11.85 10.10 -18.29
N PRO A 18 -12.91 9.94 -17.48
CA PRO A 18 -13.30 10.95 -16.51
C PRO A 18 -12.07 11.35 -15.72
N LYS A 19 -11.75 12.65 -15.72
CA LYS A 19 -10.63 13.18 -14.93
C LYS A 19 -10.79 12.61 -13.54
N MET A 20 -9.79 11.86 -13.07
CA MET A 20 -9.81 11.33 -11.70
C MET A 20 -10.27 12.47 -10.79
N PRO A 21 -11.27 12.24 -9.93
CA PRO A 21 -11.68 13.28 -9.00
C PRO A 21 -10.41 13.75 -8.30
N ARG A 22 -10.11 15.05 -8.36
CA ARG A 22 -9.07 15.62 -7.51
C ARG A 22 -9.47 15.20 -6.11
N GLN A 23 -8.67 14.34 -5.47
CA GLN A 23 -8.79 14.12 -4.04
C GLN A 23 -8.45 15.47 -3.41
N THR A 24 -9.46 16.31 -3.21
CA THR A 24 -9.35 17.39 -2.24
C THR A 24 -9.35 16.67 -0.90
N THR A 25 -8.17 16.29 -0.42
CA THR A 25 -7.99 16.13 1.01
C THR A 25 -8.36 17.50 1.58
N ILE A 26 -9.58 17.62 2.10
CA ILE A 26 -9.90 18.73 2.98
C ILE A 26 -8.94 18.51 4.15
N ILE A 27 -7.90 19.33 4.21
CA ILE A 27 -7.08 19.41 5.39
C ILE A 27 -8.03 20.03 6.41
N GLU A 28 -8.59 19.21 7.30
CA GLU A 28 -9.16 19.72 8.53
C GLU A 28 -7.99 20.32 9.30
N ILE A 29 -7.81 21.62 9.13
CA ILE A 29 -6.92 22.40 9.96
C ILE A 29 -7.61 22.36 11.32
N VAL A 30 -7.17 21.46 12.19
CA VAL A 30 -7.50 21.57 13.61
C VAL A 30 -6.88 22.88 14.04
N GLU A 31 -7.73 23.88 14.32
CA GLU A 31 -7.28 25.11 14.95
C GLU A 31 -6.68 24.70 16.30
N ASN A 32 -5.36 24.78 16.41
CA ASN A 32 -4.69 24.76 17.71
C ASN A 32 -5.10 26.06 18.42
N GLU A 33 -6.23 26.03 19.12
CA GLU A 33 -6.63 27.09 20.05
C GLU A 33 -5.82 26.91 21.34
N ILE A 34 -4.53 27.20 21.24
CA ILE A 34 -3.71 27.45 22.42
C ILE A 34 -4.10 28.87 22.84
N GLU A 35 -4.94 29.01 23.87
CA GLU A 35 -5.17 30.30 24.52
C GLU A 35 -3.84 30.78 25.11
N VAL A 36 -3.11 31.62 24.36
CA VAL A 36 -1.99 32.35 24.92
C VAL A 36 -2.60 33.41 25.83
N LYS A 37 -2.53 33.19 27.15
CA LYS A 37 -2.80 34.25 28.12
C LYS A 37 -1.70 35.30 28.02
N GLU A 38 -1.88 36.27 27.14
CA GLU A 38 -1.08 37.50 27.16
C GLU A 38 -1.74 38.51 28.12
N ASP A 39 -1.54 38.30 29.42
CA ASP A 39 -1.64 39.41 30.38
C ASP A 39 -0.23 39.70 30.91
N ILE A 40 0.64 40.23 30.05
CA ILE A 40 1.85 40.91 30.53
C ILE A 40 1.38 42.31 30.94
N VAL A 41 1.12 42.49 32.24
CA VAL A 41 0.86 43.82 32.80
C VAL A 41 2.21 44.54 32.89
N ILE A 42 2.49 45.40 31.91
CA ILE A 42 3.68 46.24 31.91
C ILE A 42 3.40 47.42 32.84
N ASP A 43 3.98 47.38 34.05
CA ASP A 43 3.88 48.49 34.98
C ASP A 43 4.72 49.67 34.47
N VAL A 44 4.05 50.78 34.13
CA VAL A 44 4.66 51.96 33.51
C VAL A 44 5.45 52.80 34.54
N GLU A 45 5.43 52.42 35.82
CA GLU A 45 6.19 53.07 36.89
C GLU A 45 7.43 52.27 37.35
N ALA A 46 7.82 51.20 36.64
CA ALA A 46 9.05 50.46 36.96
C ALA A 46 10.31 51.32 36.73
N ASP A 47 11.11 51.51 37.77
CA ASP A 47 12.40 52.21 37.74
C ASP A 47 13.59 51.24 37.86
N GLN A 48 14.82 51.77 37.88
CA GLN A 48 16.04 50.97 37.90
C GLN A 48 16.28 50.22 39.23
N GLU A 49 15.48 50.46 40.26
CA GLU A 49 15.57 49.79 41.56
C GLU A 49 14.52 48.67 41.72
N THR A 50 13.67 48.45 40.71
CA THR A 50 12.66 47.39 40.73
C THR A 50 13.32 46.00 40.61
N GLU A 51 13.24 45.20 41.67
CA GLU A 51 13.84 43.86 41.75
C GLU A 51 12.98 42.86 40.96
N ILE A 52 13.54 42.30 39.90
CA ILE A 52 12.86 41.35 39.01
C ILE A 52 12.97 39.96 39.65
N GLU A 53 11.84 39.37 40.06
CA GLU A 53 11.83 37.96 40.49
C GLU A 53 12.21 37.06 39.30
N GLU A 54 13.32 36.33 39.42
CA GLU A 54 13.81 35.43 38.38
C GLU A 54 12.79 34.28 38.21
N TYR A 55 12.10 34.29 37.07
CA TYR A 55 11.12 33.25 36.72
C TYR A 55 11.83 31.90 36.53
N ILE A 56 11.78 31.05 37.55
CA ILE A 56 12.22 29.66 37.47
C ILE A 56 11.09 28.88 36.80
N ALA A 57 11.28 28.54 35.52
CA ALA A 57 10.36 27.63 34.83
C ALA A 57 10.24 26.33 35.64
N GLU A 58 9.01 25.91 35.95
CA GLU A 58 8.77 24.62 36.59
C GLU A 58 9.44 23.51 35.77
N PRO A 59 10.06 22.50 36.39
CA PRO A 59 10.62 21.39 35.65
C PRO A 59 9.50 20.75 34.84
N ILE A 60 9.67 20.77 33.52
CA ILE A 60 8.77 20.13 32.58
C ILE A 60 8.60 18.68 33.05
N MET A 61 7.43 18.38 33.63
CA MET A 61 7.10 17.04 34.12
C MET A 61 7.34 16.06 32.97
N ASN A 62 8.04 14.96 33.30
CA ASN A 62 8.31 13.82 32.42
C ASN A 62 7.28 13.71 31.30
N PHE A 63 7.73 13.99 30.07
CA PHE A 63 7.07 13.43 28.90
C PHE A 63 7.24 11.93 29.05
N GLU A 64 6.21 11.24 29.53
CA GLU A 64 6.09 9.81 29.29
C GLU A 64 6.16 9.67 27.76
N GLU A 65 7.21 9.02 27.26
CA GLU A 65 7.28 8.60 25.87
C GLU A 65 6.08 7.67 25.66
N GLU A 66 4.96 8.25 25.25
CA GLU A 66 3.83 7.51 24.77
C GLU A 66 4.36 6.79 23.54
N GLU A 67 4.59 5.47 23.66
CA GLU A 67 4.97 4.62 22.53
C GLU A 67 3.86 4.74 21.48
N VAL A 68 4.05 5.67 20.54
CA VAL A 68 3.21 5.80 19.37
C VAL A 68 3.42 4.50 18.61
N ALA A 69 2.46 3.59 18.74
CA ALA A 69 2.42 2.38 17.94
C ALA A 69 2.54 2.82 16.48
N GLU A 70 3.69 2.55 15.87
CA GLU A 70 3.92 2.88 14.46
C GLU A 70 2.77 2.26 13.66
N GLU A 71 1.85 3.09 13.17
CA GLU A 71 0.85 2.64 12.21
C GLU A 71 1.62 2.07 11.03
N GLU A 72 1.71 0.75 10.95
CA GLU A 72 2.54 0.10 9.95
C GLU A 72 1.91 0.26 8.57
N PHE A 73 2.34 1.32 7.86
CA PHE A 73 1.91 1.58 6.50
C PHE A 73 2.28 0.42 5.57
N ILE A 74 1.28 -0.12 4.86
CA ILE A 74 1.49 -1.09 3.79
C ILE A 74 1.74 -0.32 2.50
N PHE A 75 2.96 -0.44 1.96
CA PHE A 75 3.34 0.24 0.73
C PHE A 75 2.93 -0.59 -0.50
N MET A 76 2.50 0.07 -1.57
CA MET A 76 2.25 -0.59 -2.86
C MET A 76 3.45 -0.46 -3.82
N VAL A 77 4.21 0.62 -3.68
CA VAL A 77 5.38 0.92 -4.52
C VAL A 77 6.50 1.38 -3.60
N VAL A 78 7.66 0.75 -3.76
CA VAL A 78 8.88 1.02 -3.00
C VAL A 78 10.07 1.08 -3.96
N GLU A 79 11.19 1.65 -3.50
CA GLU A 79 12.43 1.75 -4.27
C GLU A 79 12.96 0.37 -4.70
N SER A 80 12.96 -0.60 -3.77
CA SER A 80 13.33 -1.98 -4.04
C SER A 80 12.14 -2.89 -3.83
N MET A 81 11.56 -3.40 -4.91
CA MET A 81 10.43 -4.33 -4.86
C MET A 81 10.82 -5.66 -4.20
N PRO A 82 9.88 -6.33 -3.51
CA PRO A 82 10.09 -7.67 -2.99
C PRO A 82 10.43 -8.67 -4.09
N CYS A 83 11.27 -9.65 -3.77
CA CYS A 83 11.72 -10.66 -4.73
C CYS A 83 11.63 -12.07 -4.14
N PHE A 84 11.19 -13.04 -4.94
CA PHE A 84 11.22 -14.44 -4.54
C PHE A 84 12.67 -14.92 -4.41
N PRO A 85 13.02 -15.80 -3.45
CA PRO A 85 14.38 -16.32 -3.34
C PRO A 85 14.79 -17.05 -4.63
N GLY A 86 15.81 -16.54 -5.32
CA GLY A 86 16.24 -17.04 -6.64
C GLY A 86 15.50 -16.41 -7.83
N GLY A 87 14.74 -15.34 -7.60
CA GLY A 87 14.08 -14.54 -8.64
C GLY A 87 12.84 -15.20 -9.26
N ASP A 88 12.36 -14.61 -10.35
CA ASP A 88 11.15 -15.06 -11.04
C ASP A 88 11.26 -16.49 -11.59
N VAL A 89 12.46 -16.92 -12.01
CA VAL A 89 12.69 -18.27 -12.54
C VAL A 89 12.44 -19.32 -11.46
N ALA A 90 12.97 -19.11 -10.26
CA ALA A 90 12.74 -20.00 -9.12
C ALA A 90 11.26 -19.99 -8.70
N ARG A 91 10.60 -18.81 -8.73
CA ARG A 91 9.17 -18.69 -8.45
C ARG A 91 8.32 -19.52 -9.42
N ILE A 92 8.56 -19.41 -10.72
CA ILE A 92 7.81 -20.15 -11.74
C ILE A 92 8.02 -21.66 -11.56
N LYS A 93 9.27 -22.09 -11.30
CA LYS A 93 9.58 -23.50 -11.02
C LYS A 93 8.86 -23.99 -9.75
N TYR A 94 8.81 -23.18 -8.70
CA TYR A 94 8.09 -23.49 -7.48
C TYR A 94 6.58 -23.63 -7.74
N LEU A 95 5.98 -22.70 -8.48
CA LEU A 95 4.56 -22.74 -8.84
C LEU A 95 4.24 -24.01 -9.64
N ASN A 96 5.00 -24.31 -10.69
CA ASN A 96 4.79 -25.51 -11.51
C ASN A 96 4.92 -26.82 -10.72
N LYS A 97 5.78 -26.86 -9.68
CA LYS A 97 5.97 -28.03 -8.84
C LYS A 97 4.87 -28.20 -7.79
N ASN A 98 4.34 -27.09 -7.25
CA ASN A 98 3.46 -27.11 -6.08
C ASN A 98 1.98 -26.89 -6.40
N ILE A 99 1.64 -26.30 -7.56
CA ILE A 99 0.27 -26.14 -8.01
C ILE A 99 -0.30 -27.50 -8.38
N LYS A 100 -1.44 -27.84 -7.79
CA LYS A 100 -2.25 -29.01 -8.15
C LYS A 100 -3.52 -28.55 -8.83
N TYR A 101 -3.77 -29.02 -10.04
CA TYR A 101 -5.01 -28.70 -10.74
C TYR A 101 -6.20 -29.41 -10.06
N PRO A 102 -7.21 -28.67 -9.55
CA PRO A 102 -8.37 -29.29 -8.93
C PRO A 102 -9.15 -30.18 -9.90
N THR A 103 -9.70 -31.29 -9.41
CA THR A 103 -10.47 -32.23 -10.25
C THR A 103 -11.70 -31.56 -10.86
N MET A 104 -12.41 -30.74 -10.10
CA MET A 104 -13.59 -29.99 -10.56
C MET A 104 -13.26 -29.05 -11.73
N ALA A 105 -12.20 -28.25 -11.61
CA ALA A 105 -11.73 -27.40 -12.70
C ALA A 105 -11.31 -28.22 -13.93
N ARG A 106 -10.73 -29.42 -13.73
CA ARG A 106 -10.30 -30.30 -14.82
C ARG A 106 -11.48 -30.87 -15.60
N GLU A 107 -12.51 -31.31 -14.89
CA GLU A 107 -13.73 -31.90 -15.47
C GLU A 107 -14.58 -30.85 -16.20
N SER A 108 -14.62 -29.63 -15.66
CA SER A 108 -15.38 -28.51 -16.24
C SER A 108 -14.57 -27.72 -17.28
N GLY A 109 -13.33 -28.10 -17.57
CA GLY A 109 -12.46 -27.41 -18.54
C GLY A 109 -12.16 -25.95 -18.19
N ILE A 110 -12.25 -25.57 -16.91
CA ILE A 110 -12.06 -24.19 -16.44
C ILE A 110 -10.58 -23.86 -16.50
N GLN A 111 -10.17 -22.90 -17.33
CA GLN A 111 -8.80 -22.42 -17.44
C GLN A 111 -8.75 -20.89 -17.29
N GLY A 112 -7.60 -20.34 -16.90
CA GLY A 112 -7.44 -18.89 -16.85
C GLY A 112 -6.32 -18.40 -15.95
N ARG A 113 -6.46 -17.17 -15.48
CA ARG A 113 -5.51 -16.54 -14.55
C ARG A 113 -6.24 -16.12 -13.29
N VAL A 114 -5.77 -16.61 -12.15
CA VAL A 114 -6.19 -16.18 -10.82
C VAL A 114 -5.26 -15.07 -10.37
N PHE A 115 -5.83 -13.93 -9.99
CA PHE A 115 -5.07 -12.80 -9.45
C PHE A 115 -5.17 -12.81 -7.93
N VAL A 116 -4.02 -12.90 -7.28
CA VAL A 116 -3.93 -12.93 -5.82
C VAL A 116 -3.13 -11.72 -5.34
N THR A 117 -3.65 -11.06 -4.30
CA THR A 117 -2.92 -10.03 -3.55
C THR A 117 -2.50 -10.62 -2.22
N PHE A 118 -1.31 -10.26 -1.75
CA PHE A 118 -0.83 -10.61 -0.42
C PHE A 118 0.15 -9.54 0.06
N VAL A 119 0.42 -9.52 1.37
CA VAL A 119 1.39 -8.61 1.97
C VAL A 119 2.66 -9.39 2.27
N ILE A 120 3.79 -8.83 1.87
CA ILE A 120 5.12 -9.33 2.22
C ILE A 120 5.60 -8.48 3.39
N GLU A 121 5.81 -9.15 4.50
CA GLU A 121 6.23 -8.55 5.76
C GLU A 121 7.72 -8.14 5.73
N LYS A 122 8.13 -7.35 6.73
CA LYS A 122 9.53 -6.89 6.87
C LYS A 122 10.53 -8.05 7.02
N ASP A 123 10.09 -9.19 7.54
CA ASP A 123 10.86 -10.42 7.69
C ASP A 123 10.83 -11.33 6.45
N GLY A 124 10.07 -10.95 5.42
CA GLY A 124 9.86 -11.74 4.21
C GLY A 124 8.77 -12.80 4.32
N SER A 125 8.06 -12.91 5.45
CA SER A 125 6.88 -13.76 5.56
C SER A 125 5.71 -13.19 4.75
N ILE A 126 4.76 -14.05 4.39
CA ILE A 126 3.57 -13.66 3.65
C ILE A 126 2.39 -13.62 4.60
N SER A 127 1.63 -12.52 4.57
CA SER A 127 0.41 -12.35 5.33
C SER A 127 -0.73 -11.83 4.43
N ASN A 128 -1.94 -11.81 4.99
CA ASN A 128 -3.11 -11.14 4.40
C ASN A 128 -3.39 -11.52 2.92
N VAL A 129 -3.33 -12.82 2.60
CA VAL A 129 -3.56 -13.35 1.26
C VAL A 129 -5.04 -13.24 0.89
N LYS A 130 -5.35 -12.57 -0.22
CA LYS A 130 -6.71 -12.37 -0.73
C LYS A 130 -6.77 -12.59 -2.24
N ILE A 131 -7.87 -13.17 -2.73
CA ILE A 131 -8.14 -13.31 -4.16
C ILE A 131 -8.74 -11.99 -4.68
N LEU A 132 -8.09 -11.36 -5.65
CA LEU A 132 -8.63 -10.20 -6.36
C LEU A 132 -9.59 -10.61 -7.48
N ARG A 133 -9.22 -11.66 -8.22
CA ARG A 133 -10.02 -12.20 -9.31
C ARG A 133 -9.77 -13.69 -9.43
N GLY A 134 -10.79 -14.47 -9.13
CA GLY A 134 -10.79 -15.93 -9.27
C GLY A 134 -11.25 -16.41 -10.63
N ILE A 135 -11.03 -17.69 -10.88
CA ILE A 135 -11.62 -18.43 -12.02
C ILE A 135 -12.62 -19.50 -11.53
N GLY A 136 -12.69 -19.76 -10.22
CA GLY A 136 -13.55 -20.78 -9.64
C GLY A 136 -13.06 -22.22 -9.86
N GLY A 137 -13.91 -23.19 -9.54
CA GLY A 137 -13.64 -24.61 -9.75
C GLY A 137 -12.57 -25.21 -8.83
N GLY A 138 -12.28 -24.58 -7.69
CA GLY A 138 -11.24 -25.00 -6.74
C GLY A 138 -9.87 -24.34 -6.98
N CYS A 139 -9.71 -23.58 -8.07
CA CYS A 139 -8.42 -22.98 -8.44
C CYS A 139 -8.04 -21.83 -7.51
N ASP A 140 -9.04 -21.17 -6.93
CA ASP A 140 -8.86 -20.00 -6.07
C ASP A 140 -8.29 -20.44 -4.71
N GLU A 141 -8.86 -21.51 -4.13
CA GLU A 141 -8.40 -22.13 -2.89
C GLU A 141 -6.99 -22.71 -3.03
N GLU A 142 -6.73 -23.38 -4.16
CA GLU A 142 -5.39 -23.89 -4.45
C GLU A 142 -4.36 -22.75 -4.59
N ALA A 143 -4.73 -21.64 -5.23
CA ALA A 143 -3.87 -20.47 -5.35
C ALA A 143 -3.51 -19.89 -3.97
N ILE A 144 -4.48 -19.77 -3.06
CA ILE A 144 -4.24 -19.33 -1.67
C ILE A 144 -3.27 -20.29 -0.98
N ARG A 145 -3.53 -21.61 -1.07
CA ARG A 145 -2.70 -22.64 -0.45
C ARG A 145 -1.25 -22.56 -0.92
N VAL A 146 -1.03 -22.43 -2.23
CA VAL A 146 0.33 -22.39 -2.80
C VAL A 146 1.08 -21.14 -2.34
N ILE A 147 0.41 -20.00 -2.27
CA ILE A 147 1.02 -18.73 -1.81
C ILE A 147 1.36 -18.79 -0.32
N GLN A 148 0.46 -19.29 0.52
CA GLN A 148 0.72 -19.43 1.96
C GLN A 148 1.90 -20.38 2.26
N ASN A 149 2.12 -21.38 1.40
CA ASN A 149 3.23 -22.32 1.56
C ASN A 149 4.54 -21.86 0.92
N MET A 150 4.60 -20.66 0.35
CA MET A 150 5.84 -20.15 -0.26
C MET A 150 6.95 -19.98 0.79
N PRO A 151 8.23 -20.14 0.37
CA PRO A 151 9.35 -19.78 1.22
C PRO A 151 9.35 -18.27 1.52
N GLN A 152 10.14 -17.85 2.51
CA GLN A 152 10.34 -16.44 2.83
C GLN A 152 10.87 -15.69 1.61
N TRP A 153 10.25 -14.54 1.34
CA TRP A 153 10.61 -13.62 0.27
C TRP A 153 11.71 -12.67 0.73
N ILE A 154 12.43 -12.10 -0.23
CA ILE A 154 13.29 -10.95 0.03
C ILE A 154 12.35 -9.75 0.18
N PRO A 155 12.29 -9.09 1.35
CA PRO A 155 11.34 -8.02 1.60
C PRO A 155 11.66 -6.80 0.74
N GLY A 156 10.63 -5.98 0.51
CA GLY A 156 10.82 -4.69 -0.14
C GLY A 156 11.60 -3.73 0.75
N LYS A 157 12.36 -2.81 0.15
CA LYS A 157 13.12 -1.80 0.90
C LYS A 157 12.80 -0.40 0.42
N GLN A 158 12.70 0.52 1.38
CA GLN A 158 12.55 1.95 1.18
C GLN A 158 13.65 2.64 1.99
N ARG A 159 14.50 3.47 1.36
CA ARG A 159 15.63 4.11 2.06
C ARG A 159 16.52 3.10 2.82
N ASN A 160 16.73 1.93 2.21
CA ASN A 160 17.46 0.79 2.78
C ASN A 160 16.82 0.13 4.02
N ILE A 161 15.61 0.53 4.42
CA ILE A 161 14.84 -0.06 5.52
C ILE A 161 13.84 -1.08 4.95
N PRO A 162 13.72 -2.30 5.50
CA PRO A 162 12.70 -3.25 5.08
C PRO A 162 11.31 -2.74 5.48
N VAL A 163 10.38 -2.77 4.53
CA VAL A 163 9.01 -2.27 4.72
C VAL A 163 8.00 -3.31 4.26
N ARG A 164 6.77 -3.22 4.80
CA ARG A 164 5.65 -4.08 4.40
C ARG A 164 5.16 -3.67 3.02
N VAL A 165 5.10 -4.63 2.11
CA VAL A 165 4.71 -4.35 0.71
C VAL A 165 3.55 -5.22 0.29
N GLN A 166 2.49 -4.61 -0.25
CA GLN A 166 1.41 -5.33 -0.91
C GLN A 166 1.86 -5.73 -2.32
N PHE A 167 1.79 -7.03 -2.61
CA PHE A 167 2.19 -7.61 -3.88
C PHE A 167 1.02 -8.32 -4.56
N ASN A 168 0.90 -8.10 -5.88
CA ASN A 168 -0.13 -8.70 -6.72
C ASN A 168 0.51 -9.69 -7.69
N MET A 169 0.10 -10.95 -7.63
CA MET A 169 0.66 -12.02 -8.45
C MET A 169 -0.42 -12.74 -9.26
N PRO A 170 -0.29 -12.78 -10.60
CA PRO A 170 -1.14 -13.61 -11.45
C PRO A 170 -0.60 -15.05 -11.49
N ILE A 171 -1.47 -16.02 -11.17
CA ILE A 171 -1.19 -17.45 -11.30
C ILE A 171 -2.01 -17.99 -12.49
N ARG A 172 -1.33 -18.63 -13.43
CA ARG A 172 -1.96 -19.19 -14.63
C ARG A 172 -2.29 -20.67 -14.41
N PHE A 173 -3.56 -21.02 -14.59
CA PHE A 173 -4.05 -22.39 -14.65
C PHE A 173 -4.34 -22.75 -16.10
N VAL A 174 -3.62 -23.75 -16.61
CA VAL A 174 -3.81 -24.34 -17.94
C VAL A 174 -3.97 -25.84 -17.78
N LEU A 175 -4.94 -26.41 -18.51
CA LEU A 175 -5.09 -27.85 -18.59
C LEU A 175 -3.91 -28.38 -19.42
N GLN A 176 -3.17 -29.33 -18.88
CA GLN A 176 -2.11 -30.05 -19.58
C GLN A 176 -2.68 -31.21 -20.37
#